data_AF-A0A936PJC8-F1
#
_entry.id   AF-A0A936PJC8-F1
#
_cell.length_a   1.000
_cell.length_b   1.000
_cell.length_c   1.000
_cell.angle_alpha   90.00
_cell.angle_beta   90.00
_cell.angle_gamma   90.00
#
_symmetry.space_group_name_H-M   'P 1'
#
loop_
_entity.id
_entity.type
_entity.pdbx_description
1 polymer ?
#
loop_
_entity_poly.entity_id
_entity_poly.type
_entity_poly.pdbx_seq_one_letter_code
_entity_poly.pdbx_strand_id
1 'polypeptide(L)'
;MINSGNAGGHIAHLGGALWGFAYVKMLPGFDPTRFLGIFEKKNFRFSGKPQKSKFKVHKGGRPLSDDDYNREKILKQQRIDTILDKISRSGYDSLTKEEKSLLFSSSQKKN
;
A
#
# COMPACT_ATOMS: atom_id res chain seq x y z
N MET A 1 3.48 17.53 -4.38
CA MET A 1 2.13 17.06 -4.73
C MET A 1 1.59 16.29 -3.53
N ILE A 2 0.78 16.93 -2.69
CA ILE A 2 0.18 16.28 -1.51
C ILE A 2 -1.09 15.59 -2.02
N ASN A 3 -1.15 14.28 -1.86
CA ASN A 3 -2.27 13.45 -2.26
C ASN A 3 -3.50 13.81 -1.40
N SER A 4 -4.29 14.78 -1.86
CA SER A 4 -5.54 15.27 -1.25
C SER A 4 -6.69 14.25 -1.34
N GLY A 5 -6.38 12.96 -1.17
CA GLY A 5 -7.32 11.85 -1.35
C GLY A 5 -7.43 10.90 -0.16
N ASN A 6 -6.66 11.09 0.92
CA ASN A 6 -6.72 10.20 2.09
C ASN A 6 -6.73 10.98 3.42
N ALA A 7 -7.86 11.65 3.70
CA ALA A 7 -8.09 12.31 4.98
C ALA A 7 -7.88 11.34 6.17
N GLY A 8 -8.32 10.08 6.03
CA GLY A 8 -8.14 9.04 7.04
C GLY A 8 -6.67 8.73 7.35
N GLY A 9 -5.80 8.69 6.34
CA GLY A 9 -4.37 8.44 6.51
C GLY A 9 -3.64 9.58 7.24
N HIS A 10 -4.00 10.82 6.94
CA HIS A 10 -3.48 11.98 7.66
C HIS A 10 -3.99 12.04 9.10
N ILE A 11 -5.27 11.74 9.34
CA ILE A 11 -5.85 11.63 10.68
C ILE A 11 -5.19 10.50 11.48
N ALA A 12 -4.92 9.35 10.85
CA ALA A 12 -4.23 8.24 11.49
C ALA A 12 -2.79 8.58 11.88
N HIS A 13 -2.05 9.32 11.02
CA HIS A 13 -0.72 9.81 11.38
C HIS A 13 -0.75 10.83 12.52
N LEU A 14 -1.70 11.76 12.50
CA LEU A 14 -1.90 12.73 13.58
C LEU A 14 -2.26 12.03 14.89
N GLY A 15 -3.17 11.06 14.86
CA GLY A 15 -3.55 10.25 16.01
C GLY A 15 -2.39 9.42 16.55
N GLY A 16 -1.61 8.79 15.68
CA GLY A 16 -0.41 8.04 16.06
C GLY A 16 0.68 8.91 16.68
N ALA A 17 0.91 10.09 16.12
CA ALA A 17 1.87 11.07 16.67
C ALA A 17 1.44 11.57 18.05
N LEU A 18 0.15 11.90 18.22
CA LEU A 18 -0.41 12.32 19.51
C LEU A 18 -0.32 11.21 20.56
N TRP A 19 -0.70 9.99 20.20
CA TRP A 19 -0.62 8.82 21.08
C TRP A 19 0.82 8.51 21.50
N GLY A 20 1.75 8.51 20.55
CA GLY A 20 3.18 8.30 20.82
C GLY A 20 3.76 9.36 21.75
N PHE A 21 3.41 10.63 21.54
CA PHE A 21 3.82 11.73 22.43
C PHE A 21 3.25 11.55 23.85
N ALA A 22 1.96 11.25 23.97
CA ALA A 22 1.32 10.99 25.26
C ALA A 22 1.96 9.81 25.99
N TYR A 23 2.27 8.71 25.28
CA TYR A 23 2.94 7.54 25.83
C TYR A 23 4.31 7.88 26.41
N VAL A 24 5.17 8.58 25.63
CA VAL A 24 6.51 8.98 26.08
C VAL A 24 6.45 9.93 27.28
N LYS A 25 5.45 10.83 27.32
CA LYS A 25 5.22 11.71 28.46
C LYS A 25 4.73 10.98 29.71
N MET A 26 4.10 9.82 29.56
CA MET A 26 3.61 9.00 30.67
C MET A 26 4.70 8.10 31.27
N LEU A 27 5.73 7.71 30.50
CA LEU A 27 6.84 6.85 30.94
C LEU A 27 7.56 7.27 32.24
N PRO A 28 7.74 8.56 32.60
CA PRO A 28 8.40 8.94 33.85
C PRO A 28 7.60 8.59 35.12
N GLY A 29 6.28 8.38 35.00
CA GLY A 29 5.39 8.04 36.14
C GLY A 29 4.57 6.76 35.95
N PHE A 30 4.58 6.19 34.74
CA PHE A 30 3.94 4.94 34.39
C PHE A 30 5.02 3.95 33.98
N ASP A 31 5.22 2.93 34.81
CA ASP A 31 6.10 1.82 34.50
C ASP A 31 5.29 0.70 33.81
N PRO A 32 5.29 0.61 32.46
CA PRO A 32 4.56 -0.41 31.74
C PRO A 32 5.05 -1.83 32.09
N THR A 33 6.25 -1.99 32.66
CA THR A 33 6.74 -3.31 33.09
C THR A 33 5.96 -3.87 34.28
N ARG A 34 5.37 -3.03 35.14
CA ARG A 34 4.43 -3.49 36.19
C ARG A 34 3.13 -4.02 35.62
N PHE A 35 2.61 -3.40 34.57
CA PHE A 35 1.42 -3.89 33.87
C PHE A 35 1.74 -5.20 33.14
N LEU A 36 2.86 -5.27 32.40
CA LEU A 36 3.31 -6.47 31.70
C LEU A 36 3.63 -7.64 32.64
N GLY A 37 4.21 -7.37 33.82
CA GLY A 37 4.50 -8.38 34.85
C GLY A 37 3.25 -9.03 35.46
N ILE A 38 2.08 -8.38 35.36
CA ILE A 38 0.78 -8.97 35.73
C ILE A 38 0.33 -10.00 34.68
N PHE A 39 0.68 -9.80 33.41
CA PHE A 39 0.41 -10.74 32.32
C PHE A 39 1.43 -11.88 32.23
N GLU A 40 2.69 -11.66 32.66
CA GLU A 40 3.72 -12.70 32.66
C GLU A 40 3.39 -13.88 33.59
N LYS A 41 2.73 -13.63 34.73
CA LYS A 41 2.44 -14.70 35.72
C LYS A 41 1.27 -15.61 35.34
N LYS A 42 0.44 -15.24 34.35
CA LYS A 42 -0.80 -15.97 34.02
C LYS A 42 -0.84 -16.44 32.57
N ASN A 43 0.01 -17.41 32.22
CA ASN A 43 -0.12 -18.27 31.03
C ASN A 43 0.59 -17.79 29.76
N PHE A 44 1.93 -17.82 29.74
CA PHE A 44 2.65 -17.92 28.47
C PHE A 44 3.52 -19.17 28.39
N ARG A 45 2.91 -20.35 28.59
CA ARG A 45 3.40 -21.59 27.99
C ARG A 45 2.89 -21.69 26.56
N PHE A 46 3.33 -20.78 25.69
CA PHE A 46 3.08 -20.90 24.26
C PHE A 46 4.16 -21.80 23.65
N SER A 47 4.12 -23.10 23.98
CA SER A 47 5.00 -24.13 23.41
C SER A 47 4.52 -24.59 22.03
N GLY A 48 4.01 -23.66 21.22
CA GLY A 48 3.74 -23.89 19.80
C GLY A 48 4.96 -23.44 19.02
N LYS A 49 5.70 -24.38 18.40
CA LYS A 49 6.73 -24.02 17.42
C LYS A 49 6.09 -23.08 16.39
N PRO A 50 6.62 -21.87 16.13
CA PRO A 50 6.04 -20.99 15.13
C PRO A 50 6.07 -21.74 13.80
N GLN A 51 4.89 -22.04 13.26
CA GLN A 51 4.78 -22.70 11.98
C GLN A 51 5.35 -21.71 10.95
N LYS A 52 6.55 -22.01 10.43
CA LYS A 52 7.17 -21.17 9.40
C LYS A 52 6.24 -21.13 8.20
N SER A 53 5.66 -19.96 7.95
CA SER A 53 4.97 -19.66 6.70
C SER A 53 5.91 -20.05 5.55
N LYS A 54 5.46 -20.97 4.69
CA LYS A 54 6.16 -21.31 3.45
C LYS A 54 5.88 -20.22 2.43
N PHE A 55 6.36 -19.00 2.68
CA PHE A 55 6.25 -17.92 1.73
C PHE A 55 7.19 -18.20 0.56
N LYS A 56 6.61 -18.69 -0.55
CA LYS A 56 7.35 -18.93 -1.79
C LYS A 56 7.53 -17.60 -2.50
N VAL A 57 8.67 -16.95 -2.30
CA VAL A 57 9.03 -15.74 -3.06
C VAL A 57 9.36 -16.16 -4.49
N HIS A 58 8.52 -15.78 -5.44
CA HIS A 58 8.90 -15.78 -6.84
C HIS A 58 9.87 -14.61 -7.05
N LYS A 59 11.18 -14.88 -6.98
CA LYS A 59 12.21 -13.93 -7.42
C LYS A 59 12.17 -13.87 -8.95
N GLY A 60 11.24 -13.09 -9.49
CA GLY A 60 11.12 -12.85 -10.92
C GLY A 60 11.99 -11.69 -11.37
N GLY A 61 12.93 -11.96 -12.26
CA GLY A 61 13.60 -10.95 -13.10
C GLY A 61 14.67 -10.09 -12.43
N ARG A 62 15.46 -9.42 -13.28
CA ARG A 62 16.42 -8.38 -12.87
C ARG A 62 15.63 -7.28 -12.12
N PRO A 63 16.13 -6.77 -10.98
CA PRO A 63 15.48 -5.62 -10.33
C PRO A 63 15.43 -4.48 -11.34
N LEU A 64 14.20 -4.06 -11.68
CA LEU A 64 13.98 -2.91 -12.53
C LEU A 64 14.49 -1.68 -11.74
N SER A 65 15.30 -0.83 -12.37
CA SER A 65 15.67 0.45 -11.76
C SER A 65 14.41 1.28 -11.54
N ASP A 66 14.39 2.11 -10.50
CA ASP A 66 13.29 3.05 -10.25
C ASP A 66 13.03 3.94 -11.47
N ASP A 67 14.10 4.32 -12.17
CA ASP A 67 14.02 5.11 -13.42
C ASP A 67 13.31 4.36 -14.55
N ASP A 68 13.62 3.07 -14.71
CA ASP A 68 13.02 2.24 -15.75
C ASP A 68 11.54 1.98 -15.45
N TYR A 69 11.19 1.75 -14.18
CA TYR A 69 9.81 1.64 -13.73
C TYR A 69 9.01 2.92 -14.00
N ASN A 70 9.58 4.07 -13.67
CA ASN A 70 8.95 5.37 -13.90
C ASN A 70 8.75 5.63 -15.38
N ARG A 71 9.74 5.30 -16.23
CA ARG A 71 9.64 5.43 -17.68
C ARG A 71 8.51 4.56 -18.24
N GLU A 72 8.44 3.28 -17.86
CA GLU A 72 7.37 2.38 -18.30
C GLU A 72 5.99 2.86 -17.85
N LYS A 73 5.88 3.38 -16.62
CA LYS A 73 4.64 3.94 -16.08
C LYS A 73 4.18 5.16 -16.89
N ILE A 74 5.08 6.07 -17.23
CA ILE A 74 4.78 7.26 -18.05
C ILE A 74 4.32 6.83 -19.45
N LEU A 75 5.06 5.92 -20.10
CA LEU A 75 4.69 5.41 -21.43
C LEU A 75 3.32 4.73 -21.43
N LYS A 76 3.02 3.95 -20.38
CA LYS A 76 1.71 3.32 -20.23
C LYS A 76 0.61 4.37 -20.05
N GLN A 77 0.83 5.40 -19.25
CA GLN A 77 -0.14 6.48 -19.04
C GLN A 77 -0.41 7.24 -20.35
N GLN A 78 0.63 7.59 -21.09
CA GLN A 78 0.48 8.25 -22.39
C GLN A 78 -0.38 7.45 -23.36
N ARG A 79 -0.20 6.12 -23.42
CA ARG A 79 -1.05 5.25 -24.26
C ARG A 79 -2.51 5.27 -23.83
N ILE A 80 -2.78 5.30 -22.52
CA ILE A 80 -4.15 5.41 -21.99
C ILE A 80 -4.73 6.76 -22.37
N ASP A 81 -3.98 7.85 -22.23
CA ASP A 81 -4.45 9.19 -22.55
C ASP A 81 -4.81 9.32 -24.04
N THR A 82 -3.99 8.79 -24.94
CA THR A 82 -4.30 8.73 -26.38
C THR A 82 -5.59 7.95 -26.67
N ILE A 83 -5.83 6.85 -25.93
CA ILE A 83 -7.07 6.07 -26.03
C ILE A 83 -8.27 6.91 -25.56
N LEU A 84 -8.14 7.64 -24.45
CA LEU A 84 -9.20 8.51 -23.94
C LEU A 84 -9.53 9.64 -24.92
N ASP A 85 -8.52 10.25 -25.54
CA ASP A 85 -8.71 11.27 -26.59
C ASP A 85 -9.47 10.71 -27.79
N LYS A 86 -9.16 9.48 -28.20
CA LYS A 86 -9.87 8.80 -29.29
C LYS A 86 -11.33 8.54 -28.95
N ILE A 87 -11.61 8.10 -27.72
CA ILE A 87 -12.99 7.96 -27.22
C ILE A 87 -13.70 9.31 -27.22
N SER A 88 -13.04 10.39 -26.79
CA SER A 88 -13.63 11.72 -26.76
C SER A 88 -13.99 12.26 -28.15
N ARG A 89 -13.25 11.87 -29.20
CA ARG A 89 -13.47 12.34 -30.57
C ARG A 89 -14.46 11.48 -31.36
N SER A 90 -14.36 10.16 -31.26
CA SER A 90 -15.08 9.22 -32.13
C SER A 90 -15.87 8.14 -31.38
N GLY A 91 -15.92 8.20 -30.05
CA GLY A 91 -16.67 7.26 -29.21
C GLY A 91 -15.96 5.93 -28.96
N TYR A 92 -16.50 5.14 -28.03
CA TYR A 92 -15.91 3.88 -27.56
C TYR A 92 -15.80 2.80 -28.66
N ASP A 93 -16.73 2.80 -29.61
CA ASP A 93 -16.76 1.80 -30.69
C ASP A 93 -15.60 1.95 -31.67
N SER A 94 -14.96 3.13 -31.71
CA SER A 94 -13.79 3.40 -32.54
C SER A 94 -12.49 2.73 -32.06
N LEU A 95 -12.49 2.12 -30.87
CA LEU A 95 -11.32 1.46 -30.29
C LEU A 95 -11.08 0.07 -30.88
N THR A 96 -9.80 -0.26 -31.10
CA THR A 96 -9.39 -1.62 -31.45
C THR A 96 -9.56 -2.57 -30.27
N LYS A 97 -9.56 -3.88 -30.54
CA LYS A 97 -9.64 -4.91 -29.49
C LYS A 97 -8.50 -4.78 -28.47
N GLU A 98 -7.33 -4.37 -28.91
CA GLU A 98 -6.13 -4.15 -28.08
C GLU A 98 -6.27 -2.90 -27.21
N GLU A 99 -6.77 -1.79 -27.77
CA GLU A 99 -7.01 -0.57 -27.01
C GLU A 99 -8.08 -0.79 -25.92
N LYS A 100 -9.15 -1.52 -26.24
CA LYS A 100 -10.20 -1.89 -25.28
C LYS A 100 -9.64 -2.76 -24.14
N SER A 101 -8.80 -3.75 -24.46
CA SER A 101 -8.20 -4.62 -23.43
C SER A 101 -7.24 -3.86 -22.52
N LEU A 102 -6.45 -2.93 -23.09
CA LEU A 102 -5.54 -2.08 -22.34
C LEU A 102 -6.30 -1.16 -21.39
N LEU A 103 -7.39 -0.54 -21.87
CA LEU A 103 -8.27 0.30 -21.05
C LEU A 103 -8.90 -0.51 -19.90
N PHE A 104 -9.42 -1.70 -20.18
CA PHE A 104 -10.00 -2.58 -19.16
C PHE A 104 -8.97 -3.01 -18.11
N SER A 105 -7.78 -3.43 -18.55
CA SER A 105 -6.69 -3.82 -17.64
C SER A 105 -6.25 -2.68 -16.72
N SER A 106 -6.36 -1.44 -17.19
CA SER A 106 -6.01 -0.25 -16.42
C SER A 106 -7.10 0.11 -15.41
N SER A 107 -8.37 -0.11 -15.76
CA SER A 107 -9.50 0.05 -14.82
C SER A 107 -9.45 -0.94 -13.66
N GLN A 108 -9.07 -2.19 -13.89
CA GLN A 108 -8.99 -3.23 -12.84
C GLN A 108 -7.83 -3.02 -11.86
N LYS A 109 -6.77 -2.31 -12.29
CA LYS A 109 -5.57 -2.09 -11.48
C LYS A 109 -5.71 -0.95 -10.45
N LYS A 110 -6.84 -0.23 -10.45
CA LYS A 110 -7.07 0.96 -9.62
C LYS A 110 -7.83 0.67 -8.31
N ASN A 111 -8.00 -0.62 -7.96
CA ASN A 111 -8.60 -1.09 -6.71
C ASN A 111 -7.54 -1.79 -5.85
#